data_AF-A0A3D4TSL8-F1
#
_entry.id   AF-A0A3D4TSL8-F1
#
_cell.length_a   1.000
_cell.length_b   1.000
_cell.length_c   1.000
_cell.angle_alpha   90.00
_cell.angle_beta   90.00
_cell.angle_gamma   90.00
#
_symmetry.space_group_name_H-M   'P 1'
#
loop_
_entity.id
_entity.type
_entity.pdbx_description
1 polymer ?
#
loop_
_entity_poly.entity_id
_entity_poly.type
_entity_poly.pdbx_seq_one_letter_code
_entity_poly.pdbx_strand_id
1 'polypeptide(L)'
;MPMPTLDRRLLIAFAATAMLASGAVLAATPNTAAERAYASVDPFIGTGGEGHTYPGATVPFGMVQLSPDTRIQPRGKAYGWAAGYRYDDSSIVGFSHTHFSGTGHSDLGDILVMPFTGSPGLERGDPDKPRSGYASRFRHDDEKAEPGYYAVTLDDYKVRAELTTSARVGVHRYAFPKGTDAKVLLDMRTSMYDYPGKILWSRVRVRADGTVTGFRETRGWAPGRQLYFAMRFSRPLAGHELHNTEQDIVYKGFPPPGEKDPAQRAQIEGRQLVGTFAFGKLDAPLVVKVAISPVSEAGAIANLDAEVADFDFDRVRARAKQEWTQALSVL
;
A
#
# COMPACT_ATOMS: atom_id res chain seq x y z
N MET A 1 42.36 39.50 -66.38
CA MET A 1 43.41 40.40 -65.86
C MET A 1 43.12 41.80 -66.41
N PRO A 2 43.25 42.91 -65.68
CA PRO A 2 43.73 43.10 -64.30
C PRO A 2 42.74 43.83 -63.36
N MET A 3 43.00 43.80 -62.04
CA MET A 3 42.49 44.79 -61.07
C MET A 3 43.30 46.10 -61.19
N PRO A 4 42.77 47.23 -60.69
CA PRO A 4 43.36 47.82 -59.47
C PRO A 4 42.34 48.54 -58.55
N THR A 5 42.34 48.23 -57.25
CA THR A 5 42.85 49.00 -56.08
C THR A 5 41.87 49.94 -55.38
N LEU A 6 41.79 49.72 -54.05
CA LEU A 6 40.98 50.35 -53.01
C LEU A 6 41.09 51.89 -52.91
N ASP A 7 40.04 52.54 -52.37
CA ASP A 7 40.29 53.38 -51.18
C ASP A 7 39.08 53.53 -50.20
N ARG A 8 39.42 53.32 -48.92
CA ARG A 8 38.99 53.91 -47.64
C ARG A 8 37.55 54.42 -47.37
N ARG A 9 37.02 53.94 -46.22
CA ARG A 9 36.47 54.66 -45.04
C ARG A 9 35.02 54.33 -44.57
N LEU A 10 34.95 54.03 -43.25
CA LEU A 10 33.84 54.02 -42.27
C LEU A 10 32.99 52.72 -42.16
N LEU A 11 33.16 51.87 -41.12
CA LEU A 11 32.66 52.00 -39.72
C LEU A 11 31.13 52.14 -39.69
N ILE A 12 30.34 51.15 -39.25
CA ILE A 12 29.95 50.86 -37.83
C ILE A 12 29.27 49.46 -37.82
N ALA A 13 29.92 48.42 -37.27
CA ALA A 13 29.64 47.77 -35.97
C ALA A 13 28.16 47.52 -35.61
N PHE A 14 27.69 46.27 -35.74
CA PHE A 14 26.77 45.61 -34.79
C PHE A 14 26.90 44.09 -34.93
N ALA A 15 27.77 43.47 -34.12
CA ALA A 15 27.81 42.02 -33.95
C ALA A 15 27.11 41.68 -32.63
N ALA A 16 25.88 41.18 -32.73
CA ALA A 16 25.17 40.60 -31.59
C ALA A 16 25.69 39.18 -31.36
N THR A 17 26.59 39.01 -30.40
CA THR A 17 27.02 37.70 -29.93
C THR A 17 25.99 37.18 -28.93
N ALA A 18 25.05 36.35 -29.38
CA ALA A 18 24.18 35.60 -28.49
C ALA A 18 24.98 34.43 -27.89
N MET A 19 25.37 34.56 -26.62
CA MET A 19 25.95 33.47 -25.83
C MET A 19 24.90 32.35 -25.66
N LEU A 20 25.15 31.20 -26.28
CA LEU A 20 24.52 29.93 -25.96
C LEU A 20 25.00 29.50 -24.56
N ALA A 21 24.19 29.77 -23.54
CA ALA A 21 24.37 29.18 -22.23
C ALA A 21 23.89 27.72 -22.28
N SER A 22 24.81 26.81 -22.60
CA SER A 22 24.62 25.37 -22.40
C SER A 22 24.59 25.07 -20.91
N GLY A 23 23.40 25.15 -20.31
CA GLY A 23 23.15 24.69 -18.95
C GLY A 23 23.21 23.17 -18.89
N ALA A 24 24.41 22.61 -18.73
CA ALA A 24 24.56 21.24 -18.30
C ALA A 24 24.01 21.14 -16.87
N VAL A 25 22.81 20.57 -16.74
CA VAL A 25 22.27 20.15 -15.44
C VAL A 25 23.16 19.00 -14.97
N LEU A 26 24.20 19.30 -14.19
CA LEU A 26 24.89 18.27 -13.42
C LEU A 26 23.87 17.68 -12.45
N ALA A 27 23.48 16.42 -12.68
CA ALA A 27 22.83 15.62 -11.66
C ALA A 27 23.77 15.57 -10.45
N ALA A 28 23.35 16.19 -9.34
CA ALA A 28 24.13 16.21 -8.12
C ALA A 28 24.34 14.77 -7.63
N THR A 29 25.60 14.37 -7.51
CA THR A 29 25.99 13.15 -6.80
C THR A 29 25.57 13.27 -5.33
N PRO A 30 25.06 12.20 -4.69
CA PRO A 30 24.63 12.22 -3.29
C PRO A 30 25.84 12.58 -2.41
N ASN A 31 25.78 13.72 -1.72
CA ASN A 31 26.99 14.41 -1.23
C ASN A 31 27.16 14.30 0.29
N THR A 32 26.29 13.58 1.01
CA THR A 32 26.45 13.32 2.46
C THR A 32 26.59 11.82 2.78
N ALA A 33 27.22 11.48 3.90
CA ALA A 33 27.30 10.09 4.38
C ALA A 33 25.92 9.48 4.63
N ALA A 34 24.99 10.27 5.17
CA ALA A 34 23.60 9.89 5.41
C ALA A 34 22.86 9.52 4.11
N GLU A 35 23.03 10.30 3.03
CA GLU A 35 22.43 9.98 1.73
C GLU A 35 23.00 8.69 1.12
N ARG A 36 24.30 8.44 1.29
CA ARG A 36 24.93 7.18 0.87
C ARG A 36 24.41 6.00 1.69
N ALA A 37 24.26 6.15 3.00
CA ALA A 37 23.69 5.13 3.87
C ALA A 37 22.25 4.81 3.48
N TYR A 38 21.40 5.83 3.28
CA TYR A 38 20.04 5.65 2.76
C TYR A 38 20.04 4.88 1.44
N ALA A 39 20.88 5.27 0.48
CA ALA A 39 20.95 4.64 -0.84
C ALA A 39 21.51 3.21 -0.82
N SER A 40 22.18 2.79 0.25
CA SER A 40 22.75 1.46 0.40
C SER A 40 21.78 0.44 1.01
N VAL A 41 20.64 0.88 1.52
CA VAL A 41 19.65 -0.03 2.10
C VAL A 41 18.89 -0.74 0.98
N ASP A 42 18.92 -2.07 1.02
CA ASP A 42 18.10 -2.94 0.19
C ASP A 42 17.08 -3.68 1.07
N PRO A 43 15.79 -3.29 1.06
CA PRO A 43 14.75 -3.96 1.84
C PRO A 43 14.47 -5.41 1.44
N PHE A 44 14.96 -5.89 0.29
CA PHE A 44 14.80 -7.30 -0.10
C PHE A 44 15.77 -8.23 0.64
N ILE A 45 16.84 -7.71 1.25
CA ILE A 45 17.77 -8.53 2.04
C ILE A 45 17.02 -9.14 3.24
N GLY A 46 17.02 -10.47 3.32
CA GLY A 46 16.35 -11.25 4.37
C GLY A 46 14.90 -11.64 4.07
N THR A 47 14.36 -11.26 2.91
CA THR A 47 12.99 -11.62 2.49
C THR A 47 12.87 -13.06 1.94
N GLY A 48 13.96 -13.82 1.95
CA GLY A 48 14.04 -15.24 1.62
C GLY A 48 15.13 -15.90 2.47
N GLY A 49 15.36 -17.21 2.28
CA GLY A 49 16.36 -17.96 3.07
C GLY A 49 16.16 -17.87 4.58
N GLU A 50 14.90 -17.59 4.98
CA GLU A 50 14.40 -17.52 6.35
C GLU A 50 14.99 -16.42 7.24
N GLY A 51 15.51 -15.34 6.64
CA GLY A 51 15.73 -14.08 7.37
C GLY A 51 14.43 -13.49 7.96
N HIS A 52 13.28 -13.73 7.30
CA HIS A 52 11.94 -13.27 7.69
C HIS A 52 11.82 -11.74 7.83
N THR A 53 12.41 -10.98 6.93
CA THR A 53 12.13 -9.54 6.80
C THR A 53 11.03 -9.29 5.76
N TYR A 54 10.56 -8.05 5.65
CA TYR A 54 9.57 -7.63 4.67
C TYR A 54 10.07 -6.41 3.86
N PRO A 55 9.70 -6.27 2.57
CA PRO A 55 10.18 -5.17 1.73
C PRO A 55 9.28 -3.92 1.80
N GLY A 56 8.14 -4.01 2.50
CA GLY A 56 7.15 -2.94 2.62
C GLY A 56 7.66 -1.64 3.25
N ALA A 57 6.86 -0.59 3.07
CA ALA A 57 7.15 0.72 3.62
C ALA A 57 6.90 0.76 5.14
N THR A 58 7.84 1.36 5.86
CA THR A 58 7.72 1.76 7.27
C THR A 58 8.62 2.96 7.50
N VAL A 59 8.28 3.83 8.45
CA VAL A 59 9.23 4.82 9.02
C VAL A 59 10.01 4.21 10.17
N PRO A 60 11.15 4.79 10.61
CA PRO A 60 11.87 4.31 11.79
C PRO A 60 10.94 4.21 13.01
N PHE A 61 10.86 3.02 13.61
CA PHE A 61 10.02 2.74 14.78
C PHE A 61 8.51 3.03 14.58
N GLY A 62 8.03 2.99 13.33
CA GLY A 62 6.62 3.20 12.99
C GLY A 62 5.69 2.09 13.51
N MET A 63 4.45 2.46 13.81
CA MET A 63 3.37 1.53 14.17
C MET A 63 2.85 0.76 12.94
N VAL A 64 2.88 1.39 11.77
CA VAL A 64 2.48 0.78 10.49
C VAL A 64 3.69 0.19 9.78
N GLN A 65 3.56 -1.06 9.36
CA GLN A 65 4.47 -1.74 8.44
C GLN A 65 3.64 -2.12 7.21
N LEU A 66 3.54 -1.23 6.23
CA LEU A 66 2.66 -1.42 5.07
C LEU A 66 3.40 -2.23 4.00
N SER A 67 3.10 -3.53 3.91
CA SER A 67 3.86 -4.49 3.11
C SER A 67 2.96 -5.41 2.28
N PRO A 68 3.43 -5.90 1.12
CA PRO A 68 2.81 -7.03 0.42
C PRO A 68 2.82 -8.31 1.26
N ASP A 69 1.73 -9.07 1.16
CA ASP A 69 1.59 -10.45 1.62
C ASP A 69 1.60 -11.39 0.41
N THR A 70 2.62 -12.25 0.27
CA THR A 70 2.73 -13.14 -0.90
C THR A 70 1.90 -14.41 -0.78
N ARG A 71 1.87 -14.99 0.42
CA ARG A 71 1.01 -16.14 0.75
C ARG A 71 0.53 -16.07 2.19
N ILE A 72 -0.70 -16.53 2.41
CA ILE A 72 -1.28 -16.72 3.74
C ILE A 72 -1.47 -18.21 3.95
N GLN A 73 -0.55 -18.82 4.70
CA GLN A 73 -0.56 -20.24 4.99
C GLN A 73 -1.24 -20.54 6.33
N PRO A 74 -1.81 -21.75 6.52
CA PRO A 74 -2.30 -22.16 7.81
C PRO A 74 -1.16 -22.31 8.81
N ARG A 75 -1.47 -22.22 10.11
CA ARG A 75 -0.47 -22.26 11.20
C ARG A 75 0.68 -23.27 11.02
N GLY A 76 0.37 -24.50 10.66
CA GLY A 76 1.38 -25.57 10.51
C GLY A 76 2.36 -25.38 9.33
N LYS A 77 2.09 -24.43 8.43
CA LYS A 77 2.89 -24.17 7.22
C LYS A 77 3.33 -22.70 7.08
N ALA A 78 3.04 -21.86 8.08
CA ALA A 78 3.24 -20.42 8.01
C ALA A 78 4.66 -19.95 8.36
N TYR A 79 5.54 -20.85 8.80
CA TYR A 79 6.90 -20.50 9.23
C TYR A 79 7.67 -19.71 8.16
N GLY A 80 7.66 -20.18 6.91
CA GLY A 80 8.37 -19.52 5.80
C GLY A 80 7.79 -18.17 5.36
N TRP A 81 6.66 -17.74 5.96
CA TRP A 81 5.97 -16.47 5.70
C TRP A 81 5.74 -15.71 6.99
N ALA A 82 6.67 -15.80 7.95
CA ALA A 82 6.53 -15.14 9.25
C ALA A 82 6.30 -13.62 9.15
N ALA A 83 6.89 -12.99 8.13
CA ALA A 83 6.75 -11.57 7.81
C ALA A 83 5.76 -11.27 6.67
N GLY A 84 4.97 -12.26 6.22
CA GLY A 84 3.98 -12.11 5.15
C GLY A 84 4.53 -12.18 3.72
N TYR A 85 5.80 -11.86 3.52
CA TYR A 85 6.45 -11.87 2.21
C TYR A 85 7.55 -12.95 2.12
N ARG A 86 7.65 -13.57 0.95
CA ARG A 86 8.78 -14.43 0.56
C ARG A 86 9.20 -14.11 -0.87
N TYR A 87 10.49 -13.83 -1.08
CA TYR A 87 11.02 -13.39 -2.38
C TYR A 87 10.72 -14.38 -3.51
N ASP A 88 10.84 -15.70 -3.27
CA ASP A 88 10.61 -16.69 -4.34
C ASP A 88 9.15 -16.82 -4.81
N ASP A 89 8.19 -16.17 -4.14
CA ASP A 89 6.79 -16.20 -4.56
C ASP A 89 6.52 -15.26 -5.73
N SER A 90 5.61 -15.66 -6.61
CA SER A 90 5.20 -14.87 -7.79
C SER A 90 3.76 -14.36 -7.71
N SER A 91 3.15 -14.37 -6.52
CA SER A 91 1.80 -13.89 -6.27
C SER A 91 1.75 -13.01 -5.03
N ILE A 92 0.91 -11.98 -5.06
CA ILE A 92 0.56 -11.12 -3.93
C ILE A 92 -0.93 -11.31 -3.63
N VAL A 93 -1.23 -11.64 -2.38
CA VAL A 93 -2.60 -11.67 -1.86
C VAL A 93 -3.11 -10.23 -1.70
N GLY A 94 -2.33 -9.36 -1.09
CA GLY A 94 -2.64 -7.94 -0.96
C GLY A 94 -1.62 -7.21 -0.09
N PHE A 95 -1.99 -6.05 0.43
CA PHE A 95 -1.12 -5.21 1.24
C PHE A 95 -1.73 -5.00 2.63
N SER A 96 -1.09 -5.53 3.67
CA SER A 96 -1.54 -5.38 5.06
C SER A 96 -0.64 -4.40 5.83
N HIS A 97 -1.09 -3.96 7.00
CA HIS A 97 -0.57 -2.77 7.67
C HIS A 97 0.30 -3.05 8.90
N THR A 98 0.49 -4.33 9.26
CA THR A 98 1.22 -4.73 10.47
C THR A 98 2.02 -6.00 10.21
N HIS A 99 3.32 -5.98 10.53
CA HIS A 99 4.24 -7.08 10.24
C HIS A 99 5.33 -7.18 11.31
N PHE A 100 5.73 -8.41 11.62
CA PHE A 100 6.97 -8.64 12.35
C PHE A 100 8.15 -8.77 11.39
N SER A 101 9.33 -8.34 11.83
CA SER A 101 10.59 -8.48 11.09
C SER A 101 11.56 -9.37 11.86
N GLY A 102 12.08 -10.41 11.22
CA GLY A 102 13.09 -11.31 11.77
C GLY A 102 12.59 -12.33 12.79
N THR A 103 11.28 -12.58 12.86
CA THR A 103 10.71 -13.48 13.89
C THR A 103 10.63 -14.93 13.40
N GLY A 104 10.72 -15.88 14.34
CA GLY A 104 10.51 -17.32 14.05
C GLY A 104 9.05 -17.77 14.15
N HIS A 105 8.11 -16.85 14.37
CA HIS A 105 6.68 -17.11 14.48
C HIS A 105 5.89 -15.98 13.85
N SER A 106 4.92 -16.29 13.01
CA SER A 106 4.07 -15.29 12.35
C SER A 106 3.02 -14.75 13.33
N ASP A 107 2.62 -13.49 13.17
CA ASP A 107 1.35 -12.89 13.62
C ASP A 107 1.14 -11.58 12.85
N LEU A 108 0.15 -10.78 13.25
CA LEU A 108 -0.21 -9.53 12.58
C LEU A 108 -0.82 -9.82 11.20
N GLY A 109 -0.43 -9.07 10.17
CA GLY A 109 -1.08 -9.08 8.85
C GLY A 109 -2.48 -8.47 8.94
N ASP A 110 -2.59 -7.29 9.56
CA ASP A 110 -3.88 -6.63 9.77
C ASP A 110 -4.30 -5.71 8.64
N ILE A 111 -5.61 -5.70 8.39
CA ILE A 111 -6.28 -4.78 7.45
C ILE A 111 -5.68 -4.95 6.06
N LEU A 112 -5.98 -6.06 5.40
CA LEU A 112 -5.46 -6.34 4.05
C LEU A 112 -6.26 -5.56 3.01
N VAL A 113 -5.56 -4.80 2.19
CA VAL A 113 -6.13 -3.99 1.10
C VAL A 113 -5.58 -4.47 -0.23
N MET A 114 -6.46 -4.61 -1.23
CA MET A 114 -6.06 -5.06 -2.57
C MET A 114 -6.78 -4.24 -3.65
N PRO A 115 -6.08 -3.49 -4.51
CA PRO A 115 -6.70 -2.86 -5.67
C PRO A 115 -6.91 -3.89 -6.78
N PHE A 116 -8.02 -3.78 -7.49
CA PHE A 116 -8.32 -4.70 -8.60
C PHE A 116 -9.20 -4.05 -9.67
N THR A 117 -9.19 -4.67 -10.84
CA THR A 117 -10.12 -4.39 -11.95
C THR A 117 -10.97 -5.63 -12.22
N GLY A 118 -12.15 -5.45 -12.81
CA GLY A 118 -13.07 -6.56 -13.09
C GLY A 118 -13.77 -7.10 -11.84
N SER A 119 -13.87 -8.44 -11.77
CA SER A 119 -14.65 -9.16 -10.75
C SER A 119 -13.99 -10.51 -10.37
N PRO A 120 -12.88 -10.49 -9.61
CA PRO A 120 -12.12 -11.71 -9.28
C PRO A 120 -12.78 -12.59 -8.19
N GLY A 121 -13.98 -12.22 -7.71
CA GLY A 121 -14.61 -12.84 -6.55
C GLY A 121 -14.06 -12.28 -5.24
N LEU A 122 -14.47 -12.89 -4.13
CA LEU A 122 -14.08 -12.46 -2.78
C LEU A 122 -12.96 -13.30 -2.19
N GLU A 123 -12.67 -14.49 -2.72
CA GLU A 123 -11.66 -15.38 -2.16
C GLU A 123 -10.25 -15.01 -2.63
N ARG A 124 -9.25 -15.23 -1.77
CA ARG A 124 -7.83 -15.00 -2.09
C ARG A 124 -7.42 -15.73 -3.37
N GLY A 125 -7.96 -16.93 -3.55
CA GLY A 125 -7.56 -17.86 -4.61
C GLY A 125 -6.41 -18.77 -4.17
N ASP A 126 -6.10 -19.69 -5.06
CA ASP A 126 -4.94 -20.56 -5.01
C ASP A 126 -3.79 -19.87 -5.76
N PRO A 127 -2.67 -19.55 -5.09
CA PRO A 127 -1.54 -18.84 -5.71
C PRO A 127 -0.93 -19.60 -6.89
N ASP A 128 -1.12 -20.93 -6.95
CA ASP A 128 -0.60 -21.78 -8.01
C ASP A 128 -1.61 -21.92 -9.18
N LYS A 129 -2.80 -21.31 -9.07
CA LYS A 129 -3.85 -21.26 -10.11
C LYS A 129 -4.19 -19.82 -10.49
N PRO A 130 -3.78 -19.36 -11.68
CA PRO A 130 -4.05 -17.99 -12.13
C PRO A 130 -5.54 -17.62 -12.08
N ARG A 131 -5.86 -16.45 -11.53
CA ARG A 131 -7.22 -15.87 -11.45
C ARG A 131 -8.26 -16.78 -10.77
N SER A 132 -7.81 -17.63 -9.84
CA SER A 132 -8.70 -18.43 -8.99
C SER A 132 -9.33 -17.64 -7.85
N GLY A 133 -8.90 -16.38 -7.66
CA GLY A 133 -9.41 -15.44 -6.67
C GLY A 133 -8.80 -14.06 -6.91
N TYR A 134 -8.84 -13.21 -5.88
CA TYR A 134 -8.41 -11.81 -5.98
C TYR A 134 -6.89 -11.60 -5.93
N ALA A 135 -6.08 -12.58 -5.53
CA ALA A 135 -4.63 -12.46 -5.57
C ALA A 135 -4.14 -12.15 -6.99
N SER A 136 -3.01 -11.45 -7.10
CA SER A 136 -2.42 -11.06 -8.37
C SER A 136 -1.01 -11.58 -8.51
N ARG A 137 -0.66 -12.04 -9.70
CA ARG A 137 0.74 -12.28 -10.06
C ARG A 137 1.55 -10.98 -10.05
N PHE A 138 2.84 -11.10 -9.78
CA PHE A 138 3.80 -10.00 -9.90
C PHE A 138 5.16 -10.53 -10.34
N ARG A 139 6.09 -9.60 -10.65
CA ARG A 139 7.46 -9.91 -11.04
C ARG A 139 8.41 -8.90 -10.39
N HIS A 140 9.57 -9.37 -9.92
CA HIS A 140 10.58 -8.49 -9.31
C HIS A 140 11.13 -7.43 -10.27
N ASP A 141 11.13 -7.70 -11.59
CA ASP A 141 11.53 -6.72 -12.61
C ASP A 141 10.71 -5.41 -12.56
N ASP A 142 9.49 -5.47 -12.01
CA ASP A 142 8.60 -4.33 -11.81
C ASP A 142 8.26 -4.15 -10.31
N GLU A 143 9.15 -4.61 -9.44
CA GLU A 143 9.08 -4.43 -7.99
C GLU A 143 10.24 -3.55 -7.53
N LYS A 144 9.97 -2.62 -6.62
CA LYS A 144 10.99 -1.72 -6.08
C LYS A 144 10.71 -1.45 -4.61
N ALA A 145 11.76 -1.50 -3.80
CA ALA A 145 11.72 -1.12 -2.40
C ALA A 145 12.87 -0.16 -2.06
N GLU A 146 12.58 0.82 -1.21
CA GLU A 146 13.52 1.79 -0.62
C GLU A 146 13.07 2.04 0.83
N PRO A 147 13.91 2.54 1.75
CA PRO A 147 13.45 2.87 3.10
C PRO A 147 12.25 3.83 3.09
N GLY A 148 11.11 3.36 3.61
CA GLY A 148 9.85 4.12 3.64
C GLY A 148 9.04 4.10 2.34
N TYR A 149 9.39 3.27 1.35
CA TYR A 149 8.68 3.17 0.09
C TYR A 149 8.75 1.76 -0.53
N TYR A 150 7.61 1.27 -1.01
CA TYR A 150 7.52 0.03 -1.77
C TYR A 150 6.63 0.25 -2.98
N ALA A 151 6.90 -0.41 -4.10
CA ALA A 151 6.01 -0.40 -5.24
C ALA A 151 6.12 -1.64 -6.12
N VAL A 152 4.99 -2.09 -6.65
CA VAL A 152 4.87 -3.28 -7.50
C VAL A 152 3.74 -3.13 -8.50
N THR A 153 3.86 -3.77 -9.66
CA THR A 153 2.74 -3.91 -10.59
C THR A 153 2.03 -5.25 -10.41
N LEU A 154 0.72 -5.17 -10.19
CA LEU A 154 -0.17 -6.33 -10.08
C LEU A 154 -0.53 -6.79 -11.50
N ASP A 155 0.13 -7.84 -11.99
CA ASP A 155 0.09 -8.23 -13.39
C ASP A 155 -1.30 -8.68 -13.86
N ASP A 156 -2.14 -9.24 -12.98
CA ASP A 156 -3.48 -9.68 -13.36
C ASP A 156 -4.47 -8.52 -13.52
N TYR A 157 -4.24 -7.41 -12.83
CA TYR A 157 -5.10 -6.23 -12.87
C TYR A 157 -4.52 -5.07 -13.67
N LYS A 158 -3.22 -5.15 -14.00
CA LYS A 158 -2.43 -4.07 -14.60
C LYS A 158 -2.47 -2.79 -13.78
N VAL A 159 -2.50 -2.94 -12.46
CA VAL A 159 -2.51 -1.82 -11.51
C VAL A 159 -1.12 -1.65 -10.93
N ARG A 160 -0.56 -0.44 -11.03
CA ARG A 160 0.66 -0.08 -10.31
C ARG A 160 0.28 0.31 -8.88
N ALA A 161 0.82 -0.41 -7.89
CA ALA A 161 0.68 -0.09 -6.49
C ALA A 161 1.97 0.52 -5.95
N GLU A 162 1.84 1.63 -5.24
CA GLU A 162 2.92 2.31 -4.52
C GLU A 162 2.48 2.53 -3.08
N LEU A 163 3.39 2.32 -2.13
CA LEU A 163 3.14 2.32 -0.69
C LEU A 163 4.16 3.22 0.00
N THR A 164 3.70 4.02 0.94
CA THR A 164 4.54 4.76 1.90
C THR A 164 3.81 4.88 3.24
N THR A 165 4.44 5.43 4.26
CA THR A 165 3.90 5.47 5.62
C THR A 165 4.28 6.75 6.35
N SER A 166 3.41 7.22 7.25
CA SER A 166 3.80 7.98 8.44
C SER A 166 3.94 7.02 9.63
N ALA A 167 4.05 7.55 10.86
CA ALA A 167 4.16 6.71 12.06
C ALA A 167 2.95 5.78 12.27
N ARG A 168 1.72 6.25 12.01
CA ARG A 168 0.48 5.51 12.29
C ARG A 168 -0.47 5.39 11.09
N VAL A 169 -0.05 5.86 9.92
CA VAL A 169 -0.84 5.86 8.69
C VAL A 169 -0.07 5.20 7.56
N GLY A 170 -0.67 4.18 6.94
CA GLY A 170 -0.25 3.65 5.65
C GLY A 170 -0.92 4.41 4.51
N VAL A 171 -0.16 4.75 3.48
CA VAL A 171 -0.64 5.50 2.31
C VAL A 171 -0.33 4.70 1.05
N HIS A 172 -1.38 4.40 0.30
CA HIS A 172 -1.33 3.68 -0.97
C HIS A 172 -1.59 4.66 -2.11
N ARG A 173 -0.91 4.48 -3.24
CA ARG A 173 -1.24 5.12 -4.51
C ARG A 173 -1.40 4.02 -5.57
N TYR A 174 -2.56 4.01 -6.23
CA TYR A 174 -2.91 3.00 -7.22
C TYR A 174 -3.16 3.66 -8.58
N ALA A 175 -2.32 3.35 -9.56
CA ALA A 175 -2.56 3.74 -10.95
C ALA A 175 -3.26 2.60 -11.69
N PHE A 176 -4.55 2.79 -11.97
CA PHE A 176 -5.38 1.84 -12.71
C PHE A 176 -5.22 2.05 -14.24
N PRO A 177 -5.42 1.00 -15.05
CA PRO A 177 -5.49 1.16 -16.50
C PRO A 177 -6.61 2.12 -16.92
N LYS A 178 -6.32 2.98 -17.90
CA LYS A 178 -7.32 3.91 -18.45
C LYS A 178 -8.55 3.16 -18.96
N GLY A 179 -9.74 3.70 -18.66
CA GLY A 179 -11.00 3.16 -19.12
C GLY A 179 -11.51 1.92 -18.38
N THR A 180 -10.78 1.45 -17.36
CA THR A 180 -11.22 0.35 -16.47
C THR A 180 -11.86 0.90 -15.20
N ASP A 181 -12.81 0.16 -14.64
CA ASP A 181 -13.39 0.50 -13.34
C ASP A 181 -12.40 0.16 -12.22
N ALA A 182 -12.05 1.16 -11.43
CA ALA A 182 -11.19 1.04 -10.28
C ALA A 182 -11.98 0.54 -9.06
N LYS A 183 -11.47 -0.52 -8.42
CA LYS A 183 -12.02 -1.05 -7.18
C LYS A 183 -10.91 -1.34 -6.17
N VAL A 184 -11.27 -1.26 -4.89
CA VAL A 184 -10.42 -1.63 -3.75
C VAL A 184 -11.17 -2.64 -2.90
N LEU A 185 -10.51 -3.74 -2.56
CA LEU A 185 -10.98 -4.77 -1.63
C LEU A 185 -10.34 -4.55 -0.26
N LEU A 186 -11.13 -4.72 0.79
CA LEU A 186 -10.70 -4.83 2.18
C LEU A 186 -11.04 -6.24 2.67
N ASP A 187 -10.02 -7.05 2.96
CA ASP A 187 -10.19 -8.39 3.55
C ASP A 187 -9.89 -8.35 5.05
N MET A 188 -10.93 -8.51 5.87
CA MET A 188 -10.78 -8.56 7.33
C MET A 188 -10.51 -9.97 7.87
N ARG A 189 -10.60 -10.99 7.00
CA ARG A 189 -10.43 -12.41 7.31
C ARG A 189 -8.96 -12.79 7.39
N THR A 190 -8.12 -12.08 6.63
CA THR A 190 -6.69 -12.39 6.48
C THR A 190 -5.86 -11.94 7.66
N SER A 191 -5.17 -12.86 8.29
CA SER A 191 -4.10 -12.62 9.26
C SER A 191 -3.01 -13.66 9.02
N MET A 192 -1.76 -13.33 9.35
CA MET A 192 -0.65 -14.29 9.21
C MET A 192 -0.97 -15.59 9.95
N TYR A 193 -0.49 -16.73 9.45
CA TYR A 193 -0.75 -18.07 10.02
C TYR A 193 -2.24 -18.43 10.24
N ASP A 194 -3.10 -18.03 9.30
CA ASP A 194 -4.55 -18.12 9.39
C ASP A 194 -5.12 -19.49 9.79
N TYR A 195 -6.26 -19.52 10.47
CA TYR A 195 -7.00 -20.75 10.78
C TYR A 195 -8.46 -20.44 11.13
N PRO A 196 -9.40 -21.40 10.98
CA PRO A 196 -10.80 -21.20 11.33
C PRO A 196 -10.97 -20.76 12.79
N GLY A 197 -11.60 -19.59 12.98
CA GLY A 197 -11.81 -19.02 14.32
C GLY A 197 -10.64 -18.19 14.88
N LYS A 198 -9.59 -17.92 14.09
CA LYS A 198 -8.54 -16.97 14.50
C LYS A 198 -9.10 -15.56 14.69
N ILE A 199 -9.96 -15.12 13.77
CA ILE A 199 -10.71 -13.87 13.90
C ILE A 199 -11.88 -14.12 14.85
N LEU A 200 -11.82 -13.52 16.03
CA LEU A 200 -12.83 -13.69 17.08
C LEU A 200 -14.08 -12.87 16.77
N TRP A 201 -13.88 -11.62 16.34
CA TRP A 201 -14.93 -10.71 15.89
C TRP A 201 -14.33 -9.58 15.04
N SER A 202 -15.16 -8.96 14.21
CA SER A 202 -14.78 -7.80 13.41
C SER A 202 -16.01 -6.92 13.13
N ARG A 203 -15.73 -5.68 12.75
CA ARG A 203 -16.72 -4.72 12.24
C ARG A 203 -16.15 -3.97 11.05
N VAL A 204 -16.99 -3.68 10.08
CA VAL A 204 -16.73 -2.71 9.01
C VAL A 204 -17.93 -1.78 8.89
N ARG A 205 -17.70 -0.47 8.80
CA ARG A 205 -18.71 0.57 8.63
C ARG A 205 -18.28 1.55 7.55
N VAL A 206 -19.20 1.87 6.64
CA VAL A 206 -19.09 2.98 5.71
C VAL A 206 -19.83 4.17 6.31
N ARG A 207 -19.10 5.23 6.65
CA ARG A 207 -19.66 6.45 7.22
C ARG A 207 -20.24 7.34 6.12
N ALA A 208 -21.08 8.30 6.50
CA ALA A 208 -21.79 9.18 5.57
C ALA A 208 -20.85 10.01 4.67
N ASP A 209 -19.64 10.31 5.14
CA ASP A 209 -18.58 11.01 4.39
C ASP A 209 -17.75 10.09 3.48
N GLY A 210 -18.07 8.79 3.43
CA GLY A 210 -17.32 7.77 2.71
C GLY A 210 -16.10 7.23 3.48
N THR A 211 -15.83 7.70 4.70
CA THR A 211 -14.79 7.11 5.56
C THR A 211 -15.18 5.70 5.96
N VAL A 212 -14.29 4.74 5.77
CA VAL A 212 -14.49 3.34 6.20
C VAL A 212 -13.80 3.14 7.55
N THR A 213 -14.52 2.69 8.56
CA THR A 213 -13.95 2.39 9.89
C THR A 213 -14.30 0.98 10.32
N GLY A 214 -13.56 0.49 11.32
CA GLY A 214 -13.86 -0.79 11.91
C GLY A 214 -12.83 -1.25 12.90
N PHE A 215 -12.94 -2.51 13.28
CA PHE A 215 -11.97 -3.16 14.13
C PHE A 215 -11.93 -4.67 13.85
N ARG A 216 -10.88 -5.29 14.38
CA ARG A 216 -10.70 -6.73 14.40
C ARG A 216 -10.14 -7.17 15.74
N GLU A 217 -10.67 -8.27 16.25
CA GLU A 217 -10.13 -8.98 17.39
C GLU A 217 -9.62 -10.36 16.96
N THR A 218 -8.40 -10.71 17.36
CA THR A 218 -7.78 -11.99 17.01
C THR A 218 -7.37 -12.79 18.24
N ARG A 219 -7.40 -14.11 18.09
CA ARG A 219 -6.78 -15.05 19.04
C ARG A 219 -5.46 -15.53 18.45
N GLY A 220 -4.40 -14.76 18.69
CA GLY A 220 -3.10 -15.07 18.12
C GLY A 220 -2.03 -15.53 19.10
N TRP A 221 -0.77 -15.31 18.72
CA TRP A 221 0.40 -15.40 19.60
C TRP A 221 0.23 -14.40 20.74
N ALA A 222 -0.30 -13.21 20.43
CA ALA A 222 -0.93 -12.32 21.39
C ALA A 222 -2.45 -12.56 21.42
N PRO A 223 -3.01 -13.24 22.45
CA PRO A 223 -4.44 -13.50 22.53
C PRO A 223 -5.23 -12.23 22.86
N GLY A 224 -6.42 -12.06 22.26
CA GLY A 224 -7.32 -10.94 22.56
C GLY A 224 -6.83 -9.61 21.98
N ARG A 225 -6.00 -9.63 20.93
CA ARG A 225 -5.48 -8.42 20.33
C ARG A 225 -6.57 -7.74 19.52
N GLN A 226 -6.88 -6.50 19.88
CA GLN A 226 -7.79 -5.64 19.15
C GLN A 226 -7.02 -4.60 18.33
N LEU A 227 -7.43 -4.41 17.09
CA LEU A 227 -6.92 -3.35 16.23
C LEU A 227 -8.07 -2.65 15.53
N TYR A 228 -8.11 -1.34 15.65
CA TYR A 228 -9.07 -0.45 15.02
C TYR A 228 -8.43 0.23 13.82
N PHE A 229 -9.23 0.55 12.80
CA PHE A 229 -8.76 1.25 11.61
C PHE A 229 -9.72 2.34 11.15
N ALA A 230 -9.17 3.30 10.41
CA ALA A 230 -9.90 4.27 9.62
C ALA A 230 -9.24 4.38 8.24
N MET A 231 -10.05 4.34 7.19
CA MET A 231 -9.64 4.34 5.79
C MET A 231 -10.38 5.44 5.02
N ARG A 232 -9.64 6.23 4.24
CA ARG A 232 -10.19 7.27 3.35
C ARG A 232 -9.57 7.20 1.96
N PHE A 233 -10.34 7.66 0.98
CA PHE A 233 -10.01 7.62 -0.44
C PHE A 233 -9.95 9.03 -1.04
N SER A 234 -9.05 9.28 -1.99
CA SER A 234 -8.94 10.57 -2.68
C SER A 234 -10.06 10.84 -3.69
N ARG A 235 -10.90 9.84 -3.95
CA ARG A 235 -12.08 9.91 -4.81
C ARG A 235 -13.32 9.44 -4.02
N PRO A 236 -14.48 10.09 -4.20
CA PRO A 236 -15.73 9.61 -3.61
C PRO A 236 -16.05 8.18 -4.06
N LEU A 237 -16.72 7.43 -3.18
CA LEU A 237 -17.25 6.11 -3.52
C LEU A 237 -18.35 6.25 -4.59
N ALA A 238 -18.19 5.53 -5.70
CA ALA A 238 -19.27 5.30 -6.66
C ALA A 238 -20.22 4.19 -6.20
N GLY A 239 -19.73 3.32 -5.30
CA GLY A 239 -20.50 2.28 -4.65
C GLY A 239 -19.62 1.45 -3.72
N HIS A 240 -20.24 0.61 -2.91
CA HIS A 240 -19.54 -0.36 -2.06
C HIS A 240 -20.37 -1.63 -1.95
N GLU A 241 -19.75 -2.72 -1.52
CA GLU A 241 -20.45 -3.92 -1.08
C GLU A 241 -19.81 -4.44 0.20
N LEU A 242 -20.61 -4.74 1.22
CA LEU A 242 -20.13 -5.33 2.47
C LEU A 242 -20.64 -6.77 2.59
N HIS A 243 -19.73 -7.74 2.60
CA HIS A 243 -20.02 -9.16 2.65
C HIS A 243 -19.60 -9.77 3.99
N ASN A 244 -20.47 -10.57 4.60
CA ASN A 244 -20.09 -11.51 5.65
C ASN A 244 -20.17 -12.92 5.05
N THR A 245 -19.02 -13.57 4.89
CA THR A 245 -18.88 -14.90 4.27
C THR A 245 -18.81 -16.02 5.32
N GLU A 246 -19.12 -15.72 6.58
CA GLU A 246 -19.11 -16.70 7.67
C GLU A 246 -20.19 -17.76 7.42
N GLN A 247 -19.77 -19.02 7.54
CA GLN A 247 -20.64 -20.19 7.37
C GLN A 247 -21.05 -20.74 8.75
N ASP A 248 -22.05 -21.61 8.77
CA ASP A 248 -22.44 -22.38 9.96
C ASP A 248 -22.85 -21.53 11.18
N ILE A 249 -23.40 -20.34 10.94
CA ILE A 249 -23.94 -19.46 11.99
C ILE A 249 -25.29 -20.01 12.49
N VAL A 250 -25.31 -20.52 13.73
CA VAL A 250 -26.51 -21.07 14.38
C VAL A 250 -27.63 -20.02 14.54
N TYR A 251 -27.26 -18.78 14.89
CA TYR A 251 -28.22 -17.69 15.08
C TYR A 251 -27.74 -16.43 14.35
N LYS A 252 -28.51 -15.98 13.36
CA LYS A 252 -28.18 -14.82 12.51
C LYS A 252 -28.71 -13.48 13.04
N GLY A 253 -29.36 -13.47 14.20
CA GLY A 253 -30.00 -12.27 14.72
C GLY A 253 -31.22 -11.86 13.91
N PHE A 254 -31.64 -10.60 14.10
CA PHE A 254 -32.63 -9.96 13.24
C PHE A 254 -31.96 -9.42 11.96
N PRO A 255 -32.66 -9.47 10.81
CA PRO A 255 -32.21 -8.82 9.57
C PRO A 255 -31.79 -7.36 9.76
N PRO A 256 -30.53 -7.00 9.48
CA PRO A 256 -30.13 -5.59 9.45
C PRO A 256 -30.65 -4.89 8.17
N PRO A 257 -30.67 -3.55 8.13
CA PRO A 257 -30.90 -2.80 6.89
C PRO A 257 -29.92 -3.24 5.80
N GLY A 258 -30.43 -3.47 4.58
CA GLY A 258 -29.62 -4.00 3.48
C GLY A 258 -29.24 -5.47 3.62
N GLU A 259 -29.91 -6.27 4.46
CA GLU A 259 -29.62 -7.71 4.64
C GLU A 259 -29.50 -8.44 3.29
N LYS A 260 -30.42 -8.20 2.35
CA LYS A 260 -30.46 -8.91 1.06
C LYS A 260 -29.58 -8.31 -0.03
N ASP A 261 -29.01 -7.13 0.21
CA ASP A 261 -28.21 -6.41 -0.76
C ASP A 261 -26.94 -5.85 -0.09
N PRO A 262 -25.77 -6.50 -0.29
CA PRO A 262 -24.49 -6.02 0.20
C PRO A 262 -24.19 -4.55 -0.13
N ALA A 263 -24.76 -4.01 -1.21
CA ALA A 263 -24.55 -2.62 -1.62
C ALA A 263 -25.32 -1.60 -0.80
N GLN A 264 -26.35 -2.02 -0.06
CA GLN A 264 -27.16 -1.15 0.80
C GLN A 264 -26.73 -1.18 2.27
N ARG A 265 -25.76 -2.02 2.63
CA ARG A 265 -25.30 -2.17 4.03
C ARG A 265 -24.36 -1.03 4.39
N ALA A 266 -24.73 -0.22 5.39
CA ALA A 266 -23.83 0.80 5.94
C ALA A 266 -22.80 0.20 6.93
N GLN A 267 -23.09 -0.97 7.50
CA GLN A 267 -22.18 -1.67 8.41
C GLN A 267 -22.45 -3.17 8.42
N ILE A 268 -21.42 -3.95 8.74
CA ILE A 268 -21.48 -5.39 9.01
C ILE A 268 -20.59 -5.75 10.20
N GLU A 269 -20.99 -6.81 10.91
CA GLU A 269 -20.22 -7.43 11.99
C GLU A 269 -20.21 -8.95 11.81
N GLY A 270 -19.17 -9.58 12.34
CA GLY A 270 -18.99 -11.03 12.26
C GLY A 270 -17.52 -11.40 12.12
N ARG A 271 -17.24 -12.67 11.82
CA ARG A 271 -15.86 -13.17 11.81
C ARG A 271 -15.21 -13.20 10.44
N GLN A 272 -16.00 -13.15 9.37
CA GLN A 272 -15.50 -13.31 8.01
C GLN A 272 -15.98 -12.18 7.10
N LEU A 273 -15.44 -10.97 7.29
CA LEU A 273 -15.92 -9.77 6.59
C LEU A 273 -15.03 -9.40 5.41
N VAL A 274 -15.65 -9.02 4.29
CA VAL A 274 -14.97 -8.46 3.11
C VAL A 274 -15.74 -7.22 2.64
N GLY A 275 -15.03 -6.14 2.38
CA GLY A 275 -15.58 -4.93 1.75
C GLY A 275 -15.03 -4.76 0.34
N THR A 276 -15.86 -4.34 -0.62
CA THR A 276 -15.39 -3.83 -1.90
C THR A 276 -15.87 -2.40 -2.10
N PHE A 277 -15.02 -1.56 -2.67
CA PHE A 277 -15.25 -0.13 -2.85
C PHE A 277 -14.97 0.24 -4.30
N ALA A 278 -15.96 0.79 -4.99
CA ALA A 278 -15.88 1.14 -6.40
C ALA A 278 -15.72 2.65 -6.59
N PHE A 279 -14.92 3.05 -7.58
CA PHE A 279 -14.62 4.46 -7.89
C PHE A 279 -14.90 4.81 -9.35
N GLY A 280 -15.42 3.86 -10.13
CA GLY A 280 -15.61 4.02 -11.58
C GLY A 280 -14.29 4.17 -12.32
N LYS A 281 -14.33 4.82 -13.49
CA LYS A 281 -13.15 5.07 -14.32
C LYS A 281 -12.42 6.30 -13.82
N LEU A 282 -11.14 6.13 -13.51
CA LEU A 282 -10.30 7.19 -12.97
C LEU A 282 -9.43 7.85 -14.04
N ASP A 283 -9.22 9.15 -13.89
CA ASP A 283 -8.35 9.99 -14.72
C ASP A 283 -6.97 10.25 -14.10
N ALA A 284 -6.84 9.95 -12.81
CA ALA A 284 -5.62 10.08 -12.01
C ALA A 284 -5.51 8.90 -11.03
N PRO A 285 -4.32 8.63 -10.47
CA PRO A 285 -4.14 7.59 -9.46
C PRO A 285 -5.06 7.79 -8.24
N LEU A 286 -5.59 6.70 -7.71
CA LEU A 286 -6.33 6.69 -6.44
C LEU A 286 -5.35 6.67 -5.28
N VAL A 287 -5.51 7.58 -4.32
CA VAL A 287 -4.77 7.53 -3.05
C VAL A 287 -5.68 7.00 -1.96
N VAL A 288 -5.21 6.02 -1.21
CA VAL A 288 -5.91 5.41 -0.08
C VAL A 288 -5.06 5.60 1.17
N LYS A 289 -5.63 6.16 2.23
CA LYS A 289 -4.94 6.32 3.52
C LYS A 289 -5.62 5.47 4.56
N VAL A 290 -4.85 4.69 5.31
CA VAL A 290 -5.34 3.80 6.36
C VAL A 290 -4.55 4.05 7.64
N ALA A 291 -5.22 4.55 8.67
CA ALA A 291 -4.63 4.64 9.99
C ALA A 291 -5.08 3.47 10.87
N ILE A 292 -4.21 3.10 11.82
CA ILE A 292 -4.51 2.07 12.81
C ILE A 292 -4.44 2.64 14.23
N SER A 293 -5.14 1.98 15.16
CA SER A 293 -5.13 2.28 16.59
C SER A 293 -5.39 1.02 17.40
N PRO A 294 -4.67 0.74 18.48
CA PRO A 294 -4.99 -0.37 19.38
C PRO A 294 -6.14 -0.05 20.34
N VAL A 295 -6.71 1.16 20.30
CA VAL A 295 -7.66 1.65 21.31
C VAL A 295 -9.07 1.85 20.77
N SER A 296 -9.24 2.54 19.64
CA SER A 296 -10.57 2.88 19.13
C SER A 296 -10.57 3.35 17.67
N GLU A 297 -11.75 3.28 17.02
CA GLU A 297 -11.98 3.89 15.71
C GLU A 297 -11.75 5.42 15.74
N ALA A 298 -12.14 6.09 16.83
CA ALA A 298 -11.92 7.52 16.99
C ALA A 298 -10.43 7.88 17.03
N GLY A 299 -9.60 7.05 17.69
CA GLY A 299 -8.16 7.22 17.68
C GLY A 299 -7.55 7.00 16.29
N ALA A 300 -8.05 6.01 15.52
CA ALA A 300 -7.61 5.81 14.15
C ALA A 300 -7.96 7.00 13.24
N ILE A 301 -9.17 7.57 13.38
CA ILE A 301 -9.55 8.80 12.67
C ILE A 301 -8.63 9.97 13.06
N ALA A 302 -8.37 10.17 14.36
CA ALA A 302 -7.48 11.23 14.83
C ALA A 302 -6.05 11.09 14.28
N ASN A 303 -5.54 9.86 14.15
CA ASN A 303 -4.24 9.60 13.53
C ASN A 303 -4.22 10.00 12.05
N LEU A 304 -5.29 9.70 11.27
CA LEU A 304 -5.41 10.19 9.88
C LEU A 304 -5.34 11.70 9.82
N ASP A 305 -6.17 12.37 10.64
CA ASP A 305 -6.31 13.82 10.61
C ASP A 305 -5.02 14.53 11.03
N ALA A 306 -4.27 13.97 11.99
CA ALA A 306 -3.06 14.56 12.52
C ALA A 306 -1.83 14.36 11.62
N GLU A 307 -1.64 13.16 11.06
CA GLU A 307 -0.40 12.81 10.35
C GLU A 307 -0.49 12.99 8.84
N VAL A 308 -1.66 12.72 8.26
CA VAL A 308 -1.87 12.76 6.81
C VAL A 308 -3.26 13.32 6.51
N ALA A 309 -3.47 14.63 6.74
CA ALA A 309 -4.75 15.29 6.47
C ALA A 309 -5.07 15.35 4.96
N ASP A 310 -4.08 15.69 4.14
CA ASP A 310 -4.16 15.74 2.68
C ASP A 310 -3.99 14.37 2.01
N PHE A 311 -4.12 14.28 0.69
CA PHE A 311 -3.88 13.07 -0.10
C PHE A 311 -2.56 13.13 -0.88
N ASP A 312 -1.57 13.90 -0.39
CA ASP A 312 -0.29 14.07 -1.07
C ASP A 312 0.67 12.92 -0.73
N PHE A 313 0.66 11.89 -1.59
CA PHE A 313 1.52 10.71 -1.46
C PHE A 313 3.02 11.08 -1.46
N ASP A 314 3.43 11.99 -2.35
CA ASP A 314 4.84 12.30 -2.54
C ASP A 314 5.39 13.12 -1.36
N ARG A 315 4.57 13.96 -0.73
CA ARG A 315 4.91 14.61 0.56
C ARG A 315 5.17 13.59 1.66
N VAL A 316 4.30 12.59 1.82
CA VAL A 316 4.49 11.55 2.86
C VAL A 316 5.73 10.72 2.57
N ARG A 317 5.95 10.32 1.32
CA ARG A 317 7.17 9.60 0.89
C ARG A 317 8.43 10.42 1.14
N ALA A 318 8.44 11.70 0.79
CA ALA A 318 9.57 12.59 1.01
C ALA A 318 9.89 12.72 2.51
N ARG A 319 8.85 12.79 3.35
CA ARG A 319 9.01 12.81 4.81
C ARG A 319 9.58 11.49 5.33
N ALA A 320 9.08 10.34 4.88
CA ALA A 320 9.61 9.03 5.26
C ALA A 320 11.10 8.89 4.88
N LYS A 321 11.47 9.33 3.67
CA LYS A 321 12.87 9.38 3.23
C LYS A 321 13.72 10.28 4.14
N GLN A 322 13.21 11.45 4.53
CA GLN A 322 13.92 12.37 5.42
C GLN A 322 14.18 11.71 6.79
N GLU A 323 13.17 11.05 7.36
CA GLU A 323 13.28 10.36 8.67
C GLU A 323 14.29 9.22 8.62
N TRP A 324 14.29 8.41 7.55
CA TRP A 324 15.30 7.37 7.35
C TRP A 324 16.71 7.94 7.15
N THR A 325 16.85 8.98 6.32
CA THR A 325 18.15 9.63 6.10
C THR A 325 18.71 10.15 7.43
N GLN A 326 17.87 10.75 8.28
CA GLN A 326 18.27 11.17 9.62
C GLN A 326 18.64 9.99 10.52
N ALA A 327 17.82 8.94 10.57
CA ALA A 327 18.08 7.75 11.39
C ALA A 327 19.40 7.05 11.01
N LEU A 328 19.74 7.02 9.73
CA LEU A 328 20.96 6.40 9.20
C LEU A 328 22.20 7.32 9.27
N SER A 329 22.03 8.60 9.62
CA SER A 329 23.13 9.58 9.70
C SER A 329 24.07 9.37 10.89
N VAL A 330 23.75 8.44 11.79
CA VAL A 330 24.59 8.08 12.95
C VAL A 330 25.76 7.16 12.60
N LEU A 331 25.85 6.74 11.34
CA LEU A 331 26.86 5.81 10.81
C LEU A 331 28.13 6.52 10.33
#